data_AF-A0A090Y4W8-F1
#
_entry.id   AF-A0A090Y4W8-F1
#
_cell.length_a   1.000
_cell.length_b   1.000
_cell.length_c   1.000
_cell.angle_alpha   90.00
_cell.angle_beta   90.00
_cell.angle_gamma   90.00
#
_symmetry.space_group_name_H-M   'P 1'
#
loop_
_entity.id
_entity.type
_entity.pdbx_description
1 polymer ?
#
loop_
_entity_poly.entity_id
_entity_poly.type
_entity_poly.pdbx_seq_one_letter_code
_entity_poly.pdbx_strand_id
1 'polypeptide(L)' 'MNELEAVAQLVNAIHQRRIELGWTQKELADKVGLHQESIARIENGGSIPRLDTVFKLAMALGMKLSLHGAEEAATVSIG' A
#
# COMPACT_ATOMS: atom_id res chain seq x y z
N MET A 1 -15.62 8.45 2.93
CA MET A 1 -14.36 8.24 2.20
C MET A 1 -14.70 8.17 0.71
N ASN A 2 -14.11 9.03 -0.10
CA ASN A 2 -14.20 8.92 -1.56
C ASN A 2 -13.09 7.99 -2.11
N GLU A 3 -13.17 7.62 -3.39
CA GLU A 3 -12.21 6.71 -4.03
C GLU A 3 -10.77 7.22 -3.94
N LEU A 4 -10.55 8.52 -4.18
CA LEU A 4 -9.22 9.10 -4.18
C LEU A 4 -8.57 9.08 -2.79
N GLU A 5 -9.35 9.35 -1.74
CA GLU A 5 -8.92 9.24 -0.34
C GLU A 5 -8.51 7.80 0.01
N ALA A 6 -9.30 6.80 -0.42
CA ALA A 6 -9.00 5.39 -0.18
C ALA A 6 -7.70 4.96 -0.88
N VAL A 7 -7.50 5.39 -2.12
CA VAL A 7 -6.26 5.12 -2.88
C VAL A 7 -5.07 5.79 -2.21
N ALA A 8 -5.19 7.05 -1.78
CA ALA A 8 -4.11 7.77 -1.11
C ALA A 8 -3.70 7.09 0.21
N GLN A 9 -4.67 6.63 1.01
CA GLN A 9 -4.39 5.88 2.24
C GLN A 9 -3.66 4.55 1.96
N LEU A 10 -4.12 3.80 0.97
CA LEU A 10 -3.49 2.54 0.56
C LEU A 10 -2.05 2.75 0.09
N VAL A 11 -1.83 3.74 -0.78
CA VAL A 11 -0.50 4.09 -1.30
C VAL A 11 0.42 4.53 -0.18
N ASN A 12 -0.06 5.36 0.74
CA ASN A 12 0.74 5.79 1.89
C ASN A 12 1.11 4.60 2.79
N ALA A 13 0.20 3.66 3.04
CA ALA A 13 0.51 2.45 3.81
C ALA A 13 1.62 1.60 3.16
N ILE A 14 1.58 1.44 1.84
CA ILE A 14 2.64 0.76 1.06
C ILE A 14 3.97 1.50 1.18
N HIS A 15 3.96 2.83 1.01
CA HIS A 15 5.15 3.68 1.10
C HIS A 15 5.80 3.62 2.49
N GLN A 16 5.01 3.79 3.55
CA GLN A 16 5.51 3.72 4.93
C GLN A 16 6.12 2.36 5.23
N ARG A 17 5.44 1.27 4.83
CA ARG A 17 5.97 -0.07 5.06
C ARG A 17 7.30 -0.31 4.33
N ARG A 18 7.46 0.22 3.10
CA ARG A 18 8.74 0.15 2.39
C ARG A 18 9.85 0.86 3.17
N ILE A 19 9.57 2.03 3.73
CA ILE A 19 10.53 2.80 4.53
C ILE A 19 10.91 2.06 5.81
N GLU A 20 9.93 1.48 6.52
CA GLU A 20 10.19 0.67 7.73
C GLU A 20 11.11 -0.52 7.48
N LEU A 21 11.03 -1.11 6.28
CA LEU A 21 11.90 -2.20 5.85
C LEU A 21 13.29 -1.72 5.38
N GLY A 22 13.51 -0.41 5.33
CA GLY A 22 14.76 0.19 4.86
C GLY A 22 15.00 0.02 3.36
N TRP A 23 13.96 -0.28 2.57
CA TRP A 23 14.11 -0.54 1.14
C TRP A 23 14.02 0.73 0.32
N THR A 24 14.85 0.83 -0.70
CA THR A 24 14.71 1.78 -1.80
C THR A 24 13.51 1.42 -2.69
N GLN A 25 13.03 2.38 -3.47
CA GLN A 25 11.99 2.13 -4.47
C GLN A 25 12.44 1.10 -5.51
N LYS A 26 13.74 1.08 -5.84
CA LYS A 26 14.32 0.10 -6.77
C LYS A 26 14.28 -1.31 -6.20
N GLU A 27 14.65 -1.50 -4.94
CA GLU A 27 14.60 -2.82 -4.31
C GLU A 27 13.17 -3.38 -4.22
N LEU A 28 12.19 -2.53 -3.93
CA LEU A 28 10.79 -2.95 -3.98
C LEU A 28 10.38 -3.32 -5.40
N ALA A 29 10.69 -2.49 -6.39
CA ALA A 29 10.44 -2.75 -7.81
C ALA A 29 11.02 -4.10 -8.27
N ASP A 30 12.28 -4.36 -7.93
CA ASP A 30 12.98 -5.59 -8.30
C ASP A 30 12.31 -6.83 -7.66
N LYS A 31 11.79 -6.71 -6.42
CA LYS A 31 11.05 -7.78 -5.73
C LYS A 31 9.68 -8.08 -6.36
N VAL A 32 9.00 -7.09 -6.91
CA VAL A 32 7.65 -7.26 -7.50
C VAL A 32 7.64 -7.37 -9.02
N GLY A 33 8.82 -7.31 -9.66
CA GLY A 33 8.95 -7.38 -11.12
C GLY A 33 8.39 -6.14 -11.82
N LEU A 34 8.58 -4.95 -11.24
CA LEU A 34 8.17 -3.67 -11.81
C LEU A 34 9.38 -2.77 -12.07
N HIS A 35 9.18 -1.69 -12.84
CA HIS A 35 10.18 -0.64 -12.96
C HIS A 35 10.16 0.27 -11.71
N GLN A 36 11.32 0.79 -11.30
CA GLN A 36 11.41 1.73 -10.16
C GLN A 36 10.53 2.97 -10.39
N GLU A 37 10.44 3.48 -11.63
CA GLU A 37 9.57 4.59 -11.99
C GLU A 37 8.08 4.29 -11.71
N SER A 38 7.66 3.03 -11.85
CA SER A 38 6.29 2.62 -11.53
C SER A 38 6.03 2.74 -10.02
N ILE A 39 6.99 2.32 -9.19
CA ILE A 39 6.90 2.49 -7.74
C ILE A 39 6.88 3.98 -7.37
N ALA A 40 7.76 4.79 -7.97
CA ALA A 40 7.80 6.23 -7.73
C ALA A 40 6.48 6.93 -8.08
N ARG A 41 5.88 6.59 -9.24
CA ARG A 41 4.58 7.14 -9.64
C ARG A 41 3.46 6.72 -8.70
N ILE A 42 3.45 5.47 -8.24
CA ILE A 42 2.46 5.00 -7.28
C ILE A 42 2.60 5.79 -5.98
N GLU A 43 3.79 5.83 -5.39
CA GLU A 43 4.04 6.48 -4.08
C GLU A 43 3.79 7.99 -4.10
N ASN A 44 4.03 8.65 -5.23
CA ASN A 44 3.79 10.09 -5.39
C ASN A 44 2.36 10.43 -5.85
N GLY A 45 1.46 9.43 -5.97
CA GLY A 45 0.09 9.65 -6.44
C GLY A 45 -0.03 9.96 -7.94
N GLY A 46 1.05 9.81 -8.71
CA GLY A 46 1.07 10.00 -10.17
C GLY A 46 0.45 8.85 -10.97
N SER A 47 0.01 7.78 -10.31
CA SER A 47 -0.78 6.69 -10.90
C SER A 47 -1.56 5.92 -9.84
N ILE A 48 -2.81 5.56 -10.16
CA ILE A 48 -3.59 4.60 -9.37
C ILE A 48 -3.10 3.19 -9.72
N PRO A 49 -2.55 2.42 -8.77
CA PRO A 49 -2.14 1.05 -9.03
C PRO A 49 -3.38 0.18 -9.29
N ARG A 50 -3.25 -0.75 -10.24
CA ARG A 50 -4.24 -1.83 -10.40
C ARG A 50 -4.22 -2.76 -9.19
N LEU A 51 -5.34 -3.45 -8.95
CA LEU A 51 -5.49 -4.36 -7.83
C LEU A 51 -4.44 -5.49 -7.81
N ASP A 52 -4.03 -6.01 -8.98
CA ASP A 52 -2.96 -7.01 -9.08
C ASP A 52 -1.61 -6.46 -8.58
N THR A 53 -1.30 -5.21 -8.91
CA THR A 53 -0.12 -4.51 -8.40
C THR A 53 -0.18 -4.32 -6.89
N VAL A 54 -1.36 -3.95 -6.35
CA VAL A 54 -1.56 -3.81 -4.90
C VAL A 54 -1.24 -5.12 -4.18
N PHE A 55 -1.76 -6.26 -4.66
CA PHE A 55 -1.46 -7.55 -4.06
C PHE A 55 0.03 -7.91 -4.12
N LYS A 56 0.70 -7.69 -5.26
CA LYS A 56 2.15 -7.92 -5.39
C LYS A 56 2.95 -7.09 -4.38
N LEU A 57 2.63 -5.81 -4.25
CA LEU A 57 3.29 -4.91 -3.30
C LEU A 57 3.06 -5.37 -1.86
N ALA A 58 1.81 -5.63 -1.48
CA ALA A 58 1.47 -6.07 -0.13
C ALA A 58 2.20 -7.38 0.24
N MET A 59 2.21 -8.37 -0.66
CA MET A 59 2.91 -9.63 -0.43
C MET A 59 4.42 -9.42 -0.27
N ALA A 60 5.05 -8.64 -1.16
CA ALA A 60 6.48 -8.37 -1.06
C ALA A 60 6.86 -7.61 0.22
N LEU A 61 5.98 -6.75 0.72
CA LEU A 61 6.16 -5.97 1.94
C LEU A 61 5.77 -6.72 3.24
N GLY A 62 5.31 -7.98 3.11
CA GLY A 62 4.85 -8.79 4.25
C GLY A 62 3.55 -8.27 4.88
N MET A 63 2.72 -7.58 4.11
CA MET A 63 1.44 -7.01 4.54
C MET A 63 0.28 -7.95 4.22
N LYS A 64 -0.83 -7.79 4.95
CA LYS A 64 -2.11 -8.43 4.65
C LYS A 64 -3.11 -7.36 4.24
N LEU A 65 -3.88 -7.61 3.18
CA LEU A 65 -5.03 -6.79 2.82
C LEU A 65 -6.29 -7.35 3.50
N SER A 66 -7.07 -6.46 4.10
CA SER A 66 -8.36 -6.79 4.72
C SER A 66 -9.34 -5.65 4.47
N LEU A 67 -10.55 -6.00 4.04
CA LEU A 67 -11.65 -5.06 3.92
C LEU A 67 -12.46 -5.08 5.22
N HIS A 68 -12.81 -3.90 5.70
CA HIS A 68 -13.63 -3.72 6.90
C HIS A 68 -14.92 -2.99 6.51
N GLY A 69 -16.01 -3.25 7.24
CA GLY A 69 -17.24 -2.48 7.11
C GLY A 69 -17.01 -1.00 7.45
N ALA A 70 -17.84 -0.12 6.90
CA ALA A 70 -17.77 1.33 7.13
C ALA A 70 -18.33 1.76 8.49
N GLU A 71 -18.76 0.82 9.33
CA GLU A 71 -19.29 1.12 10.66
C GLU A 71 -18.14 1.52 11.59
N GLU A 72 -18.31 2.65 12.29
CA GLU A 72 -17.37 3.11 13.30
C GLU A 72 -17.05 1.98 14.26
N ALA A 73 -15.75 1.65 14.34
CA ALA A 73 -15.23 0.58 15.16
C ALA A 73 -15.86 0.66 16.55
N ALA A 74 -16.76 -0.29 16.86
CA ALA A 74 -17.14 -0.55 18.23
C ALA A 74 -15.84 -0.84 18.98
N THR A 75 -15.47 0.08 19.86
CA THR A 75 -14.29 0.01 20.69
C THR A 75 -14.30 -1.32 21.43
N VAL A 76 -13.48 -2.28 20.98
CA VAL A 76 -13.22 -3.48 21.78
C VAL A 76 -12.27 -3.04 22.88
N SER A 77 -12.85 -2.55 23.98
CA SER A 77 -12.19 -2.48 25.27
C SER A 77 -11.90 -3.91 25.73
N ILE A 78 -10.69 -4.40 25.45
CA ILE A 78 -10.12 -5.51 26.20
C ILE A 78 -9.53 -4.93 27.50
N GLY A 79 -10.20 -5.26 28.61
CA GLY A 79 -9.66 -5.06 29.96
C GLY A 79 -8.61 -6.10 30.33
#